data_AF-A0A8T5KWA4-F1
#
_entry.id   AF-A0A8T5KWA4-F1
#
_cell.length_a   1.000
_cell.length_b   1.000
_cell.length_c   1.000
_cell.angle_alpha   90.00
_cell.angle_beta   90.00
_cell.angle_gamma   90.00
#
_symmetry.space_group_name_H-M   'P 1'
#
loop_
_entity.id
_entity.type
_entity.pdbx_description
1 polymer ?
#
loop_
_entity_poly.entity_id
_entity_poly.type
_entity_poly.pdbx_seq_one_letter_code
_entity_poly.pdbx_strand_id
1 'polypeptide(L)'
;MNIDIESVLDNLKFNKSDKTKLSLDKLNDTLKAYYRAGNKDYSITTIGKISKKDGGVGYDSIRKTSNNHFRELIQAYAALAETTTKKPPKFQAKTGHDYELLTRINDVALRAVFGQIIRERDRYKRESDMLKNQTEIIIDKRTHKYTKQADDEVQVLHSLKGICSHGEIEALKCACSEQFLTKNEWKATDLGQIKD
;
A
#
# COMPACT_ATOMS: atom_id res chain seq x y z
N MET A 1 29.65 -22.23 15.15
CA MET A 1 30.94 -21.50 15.24
C MET A 1 30.85 -20.64 16.49
N ASN A 2 31.67 -20.87 17.51
CA ASN A 2 31.57 -20.12 18.76
C ASN A 2 32.29 -18.76 18.57
N ILE A 3 31.54 -17.73 18.23
CA ILE A 3 32.10 -16.38 17.99
C ILE A 3 32.14 -15.66 19.33
N ASP A 4 33.34 -15.35 19.80
CA ASP A 4 33.52 -14.51 20.99
C ASP A 4 33.38 -13.03 20.62
N ILE A 5 32.20 -12.46 20.90
CA ILE A 5 31.90 -11.06 20.58
C ILE A 5 32.79 -10.10 21.36
N GLU A 6 33.14 -10.41 22.61
CA GLU A 6 33.90 -9.50 23.46
C GLU A 6 35.32 -9.33 22.88
N SER A 7 35.94 -10.43 22.43
CA SER A 7 37.21 -10.38 21.70
C SER A 7 37.10 -9.58 20.38
N VAL A 8 36.01 -9.72 19.63
CA VAL A 8 35.78 -8.92 18.42
C VAL A 8 35.67 -7.43 18.76
N LEU A 9 34.93 -7.08 19.82
CA LEU A 9 34.75 -5.70 20.24
C LEU A 9 36.08 -5.05 20.65
N ASP A 10 36.91 -5.76 21.40
CA ASP A 10 38.22 -5.26 21.84
C ASP A 10 39.16 -5.00 20.66
N ASN A 11 39.19 -5.93 19.69
CA ASN A 11 39.95 -5.74 18.45
C ASN A 11 39.45 -4.52 17.65
N LEU A 12 38.14 -4.31 17.57
CA LEU A 12 37.56 -3.17 16.85
C LEU A 12 37.84 -1.82 17.53
N LYS A 13 38.02 -1.82 18.86
CA LYS A 13 38.38 -0.63 19.65
C LYS A 13 39.87 -0.29 19.58
N PHE A 14 40.73 -1.24 19.21
CA PHE A 14 42.17 -1.05 19.16
C PHE A 14 42.54 0.11 18.23
N ASN A 15 43.39 1.04 18.72
CA ASN A 15 43.80 2.27 18.03
C ASN A 15 42.66 3.20 17.56
N LYS A 16 41.48 3.16 18.19
CA LYS A 16 40.37 4.10 17.90
C LYS A 16 40.30 5.24 18.92
N SER A 17 39.70 6.35 18.49
CA SER A 17 39.41 7.49 19.37
C SER A 17 38.39 7.09 20.45
N ASP A 18 38.42 7.76 21.60
CA ASP A 18 37.50 7.44 22.70
C ASP A 18 36.04 7.66 22.33
N LYS A 19 35.76 8.65 21.47
CA LYS A 19 34.42 8.85 20.90
C LYS A 19 33.95 7.66 20.06
N THR A 20 34.86 7.05 19.29
CA THR A 20 34.57 5.86 18.49
C THR A 20 34.36 4.63 19.37
N LYS A 21 35.16 4.46 20.43
CA LYS A 21 35.00 3.38 21.41
C LYS A 21 33.62 3.45 22.08
N LEU A 22 33.24 4.62 22.60
CA LEU A 22 31.91 4.86 23.18
C LEU A 22 30.76 4.56 22.20
N SER A 23 30.97 4.87 20.92
CA SER A 23 29.99 4.58 19.87
C SER A 23 29.88 3.08 19.57
N LEU A 24 31.00 2.35 19.61
CA LEU A 24 31.05 0.89 19.47
C LEU A 24 30.40 0.20 20.67
N ASP A 25 30.62 0.70 21.89
CA ASP A 25 30.00 0.19 23.11
C ASP A 25 28.47 0.29 23.06
N LYS A 26 27.96 1.48 22.74
CA LYS A 26 26.51 1.67 22.55
C LYS A 26 25.95 0.76 21.46
N LEU A 27 26.66 0.62 20.33
CA LEU A 27 26.22 -0.27 19.26
C LEU A 27 26.20 -1.73 19.74
N ASN A 28 27.21 -2.16 20.51
CA ASN A 28 27.27 -3.50 21.09
C ASN A 28 26.09 -3.75 22.04
N ASP A 29 25.76 -2.81 22.92
CA ASP A 29 24.63 -2.93 23.83
C ASP A 29 23.31 -3.11 23.08
N THR A 30 23.09 -2.31 22.02
CA THR A 30 21.90 -2.44 21.17
C THR A 30 21.84 -3.78 20.45
N LEU A 31 22.96 -4.27 19.92
CA LEU A 31 23.05 -5.57 19.23
C LEU A 31 22.86 -6.75 20.19
N LYS A 32 23.40 -6.65 21.41
CA LYS A 32 23.24 -7.65 22.48
C LYS A 32 21.78 -7.78 22.89
N ALA A 33 21.09 -6.65 23.10
CA ALA A 33 19.64 -6.65 23.35
C ALA A 33 18.85 -7.20 22.16
N TYR A 34 19.21 -6.80 20.94
CA TYR A 34 18.56 -7.25 19.70
C TYR A 34 18.69 -8.76 19.47
N TYR A 35 19.87 -9.33 19.75
CA TYR A 35 20.15 -10.76 19.70
C TYR A 35 19.38 -11.55 20.76
N ARG A 36 19.36 -11.06 22.01
CA ARG A 36 18.60 -11.69 23.11
C ARG A 36 17.10 -11.75 22.84
N ALA A 37 16.57 -10.78 22.10
CA ALA A 37 15.18 -10.78 21.65
C ALA A 37 14.89 -11.78 20.51
N GLY A 38 15.90 -12.52 20.02
CA GLY A 38 15.74 -13.55 19.00
C GLY A 38 15.52 -13.01 17.57
N ASN A 39 15.86 -11.74 17.33
CA ASN A 39 15.68 -11.13 16.02
C ASN A 39 16.71 -11.66 15.01
N LYS A 40 16.32 -11.68 13.73
CA LYS A 40 17.13 -12.25 12.64
C LYS A 40 17.59 -11.24 11.58
N ASP A 41 17.04 -10.03 11.56
CA ASP A 41 17.35 -8.99 10.55
C ASP A 41 18.52 -8.10 11.01
N TYR A 42 19.74 -8.51 10.66
CA TYR A 42 20.97 -7.74 10.90
C TYR A 42 21.35 -6.83 9.72
N SER A 43 20.39 -6.42 8.90
CA SER A 43 20.68 -5.48 7.81
C SER A 43 21.08 -4.10 8.35
N ILE A 44 22.03 -3.47 7.65
CA ILE A 44 22.58 -2.15 8.03
C ILE A 44 21.47 -1.11 8.20
N THR A 45 20.43 -1.17 7.36
CA THR A 45 19.25 -0.29 7.47
C THR A 45 18.45 -0.51 8.74
N THR A 46 18.26 -1.77 9.16
CA THR A 46 17.45 -2.11 10.32
C THR A 46 18.21 -1.76 11.60
N ILE A 47 19.44 -2.24 11.73
CA ILE A 47 20.29 -1.93 12.88
C ILE A 47 20.56 -0.42 12.99
N GLY A 48 20.83 0.26 11.87
CA GLY A 48 21.05 1.71 11.88
C GLY A 48 19.85 2.55 12.31
N LYS A 49 18.62 2.04 12.16
CA LYS A 49 17.42 2.67 12.70
C LYS A 49 17.25 2.42 14.20
N ILE A 50 17.46 1.17 14.62
CA ILE A 50 17.33 0.75 16.02
C ILE A 50 18.39 1.45 16.88
N SER A 51 19.66 1.36 16.48
CA SER A 51 20.77 2.02 17.17
C SER A 51 20.57 3.53 17.26
N LYS A 52 20.06 4.20 16.21
CA LYS A 52 19.76 5.64 16.27
C LYS A 52 18.64 5.96 17.27
N LYS A 53 17.62 5.11 17.36
CA LYS A 53 16.51 5.28 18.32
C LYS A 53 17.00 5.16 19.76
N ASP A 54 17.99 4.30 20.00
CA ASP A 54 18.61 4.08 21.31
C ASP A 54 19.76 5.07 21.62
N GLY A 55 19.90 6.14 20.83
CA GLY A 55 20.93 7.17 21.04
C GLY A 55 22.36 6.74 20.68
N GLY A 56 22.48 5.68 19.87
CA GLY A 56 23.71 5.17 19.28
C GLY A 56 23.96 5.69 17.86
N VAL A 57 24.79 4.95 17.11
CA VAL A 57 25.16 5.31 15.74
C VAL A 57 24.04 5.07 14.74
N GLY A 58 23.80 6.05 13.87
CA GLY A 58 22.77 5.95 12.83
C GLY A 58 23.24 5.32 11.53
N TYR A 59 22.28 5.03 10.66
CA TYR A 59 22.49 4.48 9.32
C TYR A 59 23.59 5.21 8.51
N ASP A 60 23.58 6.54 8.48
CA ASP A 60 24.54 7.32 7.69
C ASP A 60 25.99 7.11 8.17
N SER A 61 26.19 6.94 9.47
CA SER A 61 27.50 6.65 10.06
C SER A 61 27.96 5.23 9.75
N ILE A 62 27.05 4.25 9.83
CA ILE A 62 27.36 2.84 9.57
C ILE A 62 27.60 2.62 8.07
N ARG A 63 26.93 3.38 7.19
CA ARG A 63 27.11 3.26 5.73
C ARG A 63 28.41 3.88 5.20
N LYS A 64 29.05 4.80 5.93
CA LYS A 64 30.30 5.42 5.45
C LYS A 64 31.44 4.40 5.33
N THR A 65 32.18 4.43 4.23
CA THR A 65 33.31 3.51 3.97
C THR A 65 34.44 3.68 5.00
N SER A 66 34.60 4.88 5.57
CA SER A 66 35.58 5.14 6.64
C SER A 66 35.26 4.39 7.95
N ASN A 67 34.01 3.97 8.14
CA ASN A 67 33.50 3.45 9.41
C ASN A 67 33.20 1.95 9.35
N ASN A 68 34.09 1.17 8.72
CA ASN A 68 33.90 -0.28 8.56
C ASN A 68 33.79 -1.05 9.88
N HIS A 69 34.43 -0.55 10.95
CA HIS A 69 34.35 -1.13 12.29
C HIS A 69 32.92 -1.35 12.80
N PHE A 70 31.97 -0.45 12.49
CA PHE A 70 30.57 -0.67 12.88
C PHE A 70 29.92 -1.82 12.08
N ARG A 71 30.29 -1.98 10.80
CA ARG A 71 29.77 -3.07 9.97
C ARG A 71 30.33 -4.41 10.38
N GLU A 72 31.61 -4.46 10.72
CA GLU A 72 32.30 -5.66 11.20
C GLU A 72 31.64 -6.18 12.49
N LEU A 73 31.30 -5.28 13.44
CA LEU A 73 30.56 -5.66 14.63
C LEU A 73 29.17 -6.24 14.30
N ILE A 74 28.41 -5.59 13.39
CA ILE A 74 27.09 -6.08 12.96
C ILE A 74 27.21 -7.45 12.28
N GLN A 75 28.26 -7.65 11.49
CA GLN A 75 28.51 -8.91 10.79
C GLN A 75 28.87 -10.03 11.76
N ALA A 76 29.63 -9.75 12.82
CA ALA A 76 29.93 -10.72 13.87
C ALA A 76 28.65 -11.20 14.58
N TYR A 77 27.73 -10.28 14.90
CA TYR A 77 26.43 -10.63 15.46
C TYR A 77 25.53 -11.39 14.49
N ALA A 78 25.53 -11.03 13.20
CA ALA A 78 24.79 -11.77 12.19
C ALA A 78 25.30 -13.21 12.08
N ALA A 79 26.62 -13.40 12.08
CA ALA A 79 27.24 -14.73 12.06
C ALA A 79 26.94 -15.53 13.34
N LEU A 80 26.91 -14.88 14.52
CA LEU A 80 26.53 -15.52 15.77
C LEU A 80 25.05 -15.96 15.77
N ALA A 81 24.17 -15.20 15.11
CA ALA A 81 22.77 -15.54 14.93
C ALA A 81 22.52 -16.54 13.79
N GLU A 82 23.57 -17.04 13.14
CA GLU A 82 23.49 -17.89 11.95
C GLU A 82 22.67 -17.25 10.81
N THR A 83 22.68 -15.92 10.73
CA THR A 83 21.99 -15.15 9.70
C THR A 83 22.97 -14.35 8.84
N THR A 84 22.44 -13.60 7.87
CA THR A 84 23.24 -12.71 7.02
C THR A 84 22.87 -11.25 7.29
N THR A 85 23.79 -10.33 6.97
CA THR A 85 23.52 -8.89 7.00
C THR A 85 22.67 -8.42 5.80
N LYS A 86 22.30 -9.33 4.89
CA LYS A 86 21.29 -9.04 3.87
C LYS A 86 19.93 -9.06 4.52
N LYS A 87 19.09 -8.12 4.13
CA LYS A 87 17.70 -8.10 4.58
C LYS A 87 17.07 -9.46 4.23
N PRO A 88 16.47 -10.17 5.20
CA PRO A 88 15.84 -11.44 4.91
C PRO A 88 14.80 -11.22 3.79
N PRO A 89 14.72 -12.13 2.80
CA PRO A 89 13.73 -12.00 1.76
C PRO A 89 12.37 -11.84 2.42
N LYS A 90 11.64 -10.77 2.07
CA LYS A 90 10.26 -10.63 2.51
C LYS A 90 9.56 -11.87 2.00
N PHE A 91 9.05 -12.70 2.89
CA PHE A 91 8.20 -13.82 2.53
C PHE A 91 6.89 -13.21 2.02
N GLN A 92 6.88 -12.80 0.75
CA GLN A 92 5.66 -12.55 0.03
C GLN A 92 5.08 -13.94 -0.22
N ALA A 93 4.24 -14.41 0.70
CA ALA A 93 3.37 -15.54 0.43
C ALA A 93 2.63 -15.20 -0.87
N LYS A 94 3.03 -15.84 -1.97
CA LYS A 94 2.36 -15.71 -3.25
C LYS A 94 0.95 -16.24 -3.01
N THR A 95 -0.03 -15.34 -3.02
CA THR A 95 -1.43 -15.59 -2.64
C THR A 95 -2.13 -16.68 -3.46
N GLY A 96 -1.48 -17.25 -4.48
CA GLY A 96 -1.99 -18.39 -5.26
C GLY A 96 -1.67 -19.77 -4.68
N HIS A 97 -0.55 -19.94 -3.95
CA HIS A 97 -0.14 -21.28 -3.48
C HIS A 97 -0.75 -21.67 -2.13
N ASP A 98 -1.41 -20.76 -1.43
CA ASP A 98 -1.98 -21.04 -0.10
C ASP A 98 -3.07 -22.12 -0.17
N TYR A 99 -3.87 -22.13 -1.24
CA TYR A 99 -4.87 -23.19 -1.47
C TYR A 99 -4.21 -24.52 -1.88
N GLU A 100 -3.04 -24.51 -2.51
CA GLU A 100 -2.28 -25.74 -2.78
C GLU A 100 -1.77 -26.37 -1.48
N LEU A 101 -1.44 -25.57 -0.46
CA LEU A 101 -1.03 -26.10 0.84
C LEU A 101 -2.15 -26.89 1.54
N LEU A 102 -3.41 -26.57 1.27
CA LEU A 102 -4.56 -27.33 1.78
C LEU A 102 -4.56 -28.78 1.26
N THR A 103 -4.03 -29.03 0.06
CA THR A 103 -3.95 -30.38 -0.51
C THR A 103 -3.00 -31.30 0.26
N ARG A 104 -2.04 -30.73 1.01
CA ARG A 104 -1.07 -31.47 1.83
C ARG A 104 -1.64 -31.89 3.19
N ILE A 105 -2.79 -31.34 3.59
CA ILE A 105 -3.44 -31.65 4.87
C ILE A 105 -4.37 -32.83 4.67
N ASN A 106 -4.03 -34.02 5.16
CA ASN A 106 -4.85 -35.22 4.96
C ASN A 106 -6.22 -35.17 5.67
N ASP A 107 -6.28 -34.56 6.85
CA ASP A 107 -7.52 -34.42 7.62
C ASP A 107 -8.47 -33.40 6.96
N VAL A 108 -9.67 -33.86 6.61
CA VAL A 108 -10.71 -33.06 5.94
C VAL A 108 -11.24 -31.94 6.85
N ALA A 109 -11.41 -32.20 8.15
CA ALA A 109 -11.92 -31.20 9.08
C ALA A 109 -10.90 -30.07 9.26
N LEU A 110 -9.64 -30.43 9.48
CA LEU A 110 -8.54 -29.47 9.57
C LEU A 110 -8.40 -28.66 8.28
N ARG A 111 -8.47 -29.33 7.12
CA ARG A 111 -8.40 -28.70 5.80
C ARG A 111 -9.52 -27.67 5.60
N ALA A 112 -10.74 -27.99 6.04
CA ALA A 112 -11.88 -27.07 5.94
C ALA A 112 -11.68 -25.82 6.80
N VAL A 113 -11.20 -25.98 8.04
CA VAL A 113 -10.92 -24.86 8.96
C VAL A 113 -9.85 -23.93 8.38
N PHE A 114 -8.71 -24.47 7.92
CA PHE A 114 -7.68 -23.65 7.27
C PHE A 114 -8.18 -22.99 5.99
N GLY A 115 -8.99 -23.70 5.19
CA GLY A 115 -9.63 -23.13 4.01
C GLY A 115 -10.55 -21.95 4.33
N GLN A 116 -11.29 -22.02 5.44
CA GLN A 116 -12.12 -20.91 5.92
C GLN A 116 -11.25 -19.72 6.34
N ILE A 117 -10.19 -19.94 7.11
CA ILE A 117 -9.26 -18.88 7.54
C ILE A 117 -8.63 -18.16 6.34
N ILE A 118 -8.21 -18.90 5.32
CA ILE A 118 -7.65 -18.34 4.08
C ILE A 118 -8.70 -17.44 3.40
N ARG A 119 -9.95 -17.90 3.28
CA ARG A 119 -11.05 -17.12 2.68
C ARG A 119 -11.35 -15.84 3.45
N GLU A 120 -11.42 -15.90 4.78
CA GLU A 120 -11.68 -14.72 5.63
C GLU A 120 -10.56 -13.69 5.51
N ARG A 121 -9.31 -14.13 5.58
CA ARG A 121 -8.15 -13.27 5.34
C ARG A 121 -8.19 -12.62 3.96
N ASP A 122 -8.51 -13.38 2.91
CA ASP A 122 -8.58 -12.84 1.53
C ASP A 122 -9.74 -11.84 1.38
N ARG A 123 -10.84 -12.05 2.10
CA ARG A 123 -11.94 -11.08 2.20
C ARG A 123 -11.47 -9.80 2.87
N TYR A 124 -10.84 -9.89 4.05
CA TYR A 124 -10.36 -8.70 4.77
C TYR A 124 -9.29 -7.93 4.00
N LYS A 125 -8.40 -8.61 3.27
CA LYS A 125 -7.46 -7.95 2.37
C LYS A 125 -8.16 -7.17 1.27
N ARG A 126 -9.16 -7.77 0.61
CA ARG A 126 -9.95 -7.08 -0.43
C ARG A 126 -10.70 -5.88 0.13
N GLU A 127 -11.34 -6.01 1.29
CA GLU A 127 -12.01 -4.89 1.95
C GLU A 127 -11.02 -3.78 2.32
N SER A 128 -9.84 -4.13 2.86
CA SER A 128 -8.79 -3.17 3.17
C SER A 128 -8.24 -2.45 1.94
N ASP A 129 -8.00 -3.18 0.84
CA ASP A 129 -7.49 -2.59 -0.39
C ASP A 129 -8.55 -1.72 -1.08
N MET A 130 -9.83 -2.11 -1.01
CA MET A 130 -10.95 -1.25 -1.43
C MET A 130 -10.97 0.05 -0.64
N LEU A 131 -10.85 0.00 0.69
CA LEU A 131 -10.82 1.18 1.54
C LEU A 131 -9.62 2.10 1.22
N LYS A 132 -8.43 1.54 0.99
CA LYS A 132 -7.26 2.32 0.55
C LYS A 132 -7.51 3.01 -0.79
N ASN A 133 -8.10 2.30 -1.75
CA ASN A 133 -8.43 2.88 -3.05
C ASN A 133 -9.49 3.99 -2.92
N GLN A 134 -10.44 3.86 -1.99
CA GLN A 134 -11.44 4.89 -1.71
C GLN A 134 -10.86 6.13 -1.01
N THR A 135 -9.75 6.01 -0.28
CA THR A 135 -9.09 7.17 0.35
C THR A 135 -8.32 8.06 -0.64
N GLU A 136 -7.87 7.51 -1.77
CA GLU A 136 -7.16 8.25 -2.82
C GLU A 136 -8.08 8.51 -4.03
N ILE A 137 -9.01 9.47 -3.89
CA ILE A 137 -9.81 9.94 -5.03
C ILE A 137 -8.99 10.98 -5.80
N ILE A 138 -8.34 10.55 -6.89
CA ILE A 138 -7.69 11.45 -7.84
C ILE A 138 -8.79 12.07 -8.71
N ILE A 139 -9.28 13.24 -8.31
CA ILE A 139 -10.17 14.05 -9.14
C ILE A 139 -9.29 14.83 -10.11
N ASP A 140 -9.40 14.57 -11.41
CA ASP A 140 -8.79 15.43 -12.42
C ASP A 140 -9.49 16.79 -12.39
N LYS A 141 -8.85 17.76 -11.73
CA LYS A 141 -9.33 19.14 -11.61
C LYS A 141 -8.88 20.01 -12.77
N ARG A 142 -8.31 19.46 -13.84
CA ARG A 142 -8.05 20.24 -15.04
C ARG A 142 -9.37 20.82 -15.49
N THR A 143 -9.47 22.14 -15.42
CA THR A 143 -10.52 22.86 -16.11
C THR A 143 -10.27 22.56 -17.58
N HIS A 144 -11.07 21.66 -18.14
CA HIS A 144 -11.37 21.75 -19.56
C HIS A 144 -11.94 23.15 -19.70
N LYS A 145 -11.08 24.10 -20.08
CA LYS A 145 -11.56 25.25 -20.80
C LYS A 145 -12.29 24.58 -21.95
N TYR A 146 -13.61 24.60 -21.89
CA TYR A 146 -14.39 24.64 -23.11
C TYR A 146 -13.83 25.86 -23.83
N THR A 147 -12.73 25.65 -24.56
CA THR A 147 -12.47 26.40 -25.76
C THR A 147 -13.72 26.07 -26.53
N LYS A 148 -14.67 27.00 -26.52
CA LYS A 148 -15.63 27.09 -27.61
C LYS A 148 -14.74 26.96 -28.83
N GLN A 149 -14.73 25.79 -29.45
CA GLN A 149 -14.28 25.71 -30.82
C GLN A 149 -15.09 26.81 -31.49
N ALA A 150 -14.44 27.64 -32.29
CA ALA A 150 -15.08 28.69 -33.04
C ALA A 150 -15.99 28.12 -34.15
N ASP A 151 -16.70 27.04 -33.83
CA ASP A 151 -17.92 26.54 -34.44
C ASP A 151 -19.05 26.77 -33.42
N ASP A 152 -19.21 28.02 -32.96
CA ASP A 152 -20.57 28.53 -32.72
C ASP A 152 -21.21 28.66 -34.12
N GLU A 153 -21.42 27.53 -34.82
CA GLU A 153 -22.57 27.45 -35.69
C GLU A 153 -23.76 27.60 -34.74
N VAL A 154 -24.31 28.81 -34.69
CA VAL A 154 -25.69 28.98 -34.28
C VAL A 154 -26.48 28.02 -35.16
N GLN A 155 -26.78 26.83 -34.65
CA GLN A 155 -27.73 25.93 -35.29
C GLN A 155 -29.08 26.62 -35.18
N VAL A 156 -29.38 27.42 -36.20
CA VAL A 156 -30.72 27.92 -36.46
C VAL A 156 -31.52 26.66 -36.81
N LEU A 157 -32.18 26.09 -35.80
CA LEU A 157 -33.13 25.01 -36.02
C LEU A 157 -34.10 25.46 -37.11
N HIS A 158 -34.17 24.71 -38.21
CA HIS A 158 -35.12 24.99 -39.26
C HIS A 158 -36.52 25.06 -38.66
N SER A 159 -37.31 26.05 -39.09
CA SER A 159 -38.69 26.16 -38.63
C SER A 159 -39.39 24.82 -38.84
N LEU A 160 -39.98 24.27 -37.76
CA LEU A 160 -40.78 23.04 -37.84
C LEU A 160 -42.06 23.22 -38.67
N LYS A 161 -42.34 24.45 -39.17
CA LYS A 161 -43.43 24.73 -40.11
C LYS A 161 -43.24 23.92 -41.38
N GLY A 162 -44.13 22.95 -41.59
CA GLY A 162 -44.13 22.06 -42.75
C GLY A 162 -43.41 20.73 -42.54
N ILE A 163 -42.75 20.52 -41.40
CA ILE A 163 -42.11 19.24 -41.03
C ILE A 163 -43.10 18.38 -40.24
N CYS A 164 -43.79 18.98 -39.28
CA CYS A 164 -44.86 18.33 -38.53
C CYS A 164 -46.22 18.81 -39.06
N SER A 165 -47.12 17.86 -39.30
CA SER A 165 -48.54 18.13 -39.51
C SER A 165 -49.18 18.73 -38.25
N HIS A 166 -50.33 19.37 -38.39
CA HIS A 166 -51.05 19.96 -37.25
C HIS A 166 -51.33 18.93 -36.15
N GLY A 167 -51.72 17.71 -36.53
CA GLY A 167 -51.99 16.62 -35.59
C GLY A 167 -50.75 16.13 -34.84
N GLU A 168 -49.58 16.08 -35.50
CA GLU A 168 -48.32 15.69 -34.84
C GLU A 168 -47.88 16.75 -33.82
N ILE A 169 -48.11 18.03 -34.11
CA ILE A 169 -47.83 19.11 -33.17
C ILE A 169 -48.74 19.00 -31.94
N GLU A 170 -50.02 18.69 -32.12
CA GLU A 170 -50.95 18.48 -31.01
C GLU A 170 -50.61 17.22 -30.19
N ALA A 171 -50.22 16.14 -30.86
CA ALA A 171 -49.80 14.91 -30.20
C ALA A 171 -48.54 15.13 -29.35
N LEU A 172 -47.54 15.84 -29.86
CA LEU A 172 -46.33 16.19 -29.10
C LEU A 172 -46.65 17.09 -27.90
N LYS A 173 -47.53 18.09 -28.08
CA LYS A 173 -48.00 18.94 -26.98
C LYS A 173 -48.75 18.14 -25.91
N CYS A 174 -49.58 17.18 -26.34
CA CYS A 174 -50.30 16.30 -25.45
C CYS A 174 -49.33 15.40 -24.66
N ALA A 175 -48.36 14.78 -25.33
CA ALA A 175 -47.37 13.89 -24.71
C ALA A 175 -46.50 14.60 -23.65
N CYS A 176 -46.20 15.88 -23.85
CA CYS A 176 -45.45 16.70 -22.88
C CYS A 176 -46.34 17.38 -21.83
N SER A 177 -47.66 17.16 -21.85
CA SER A 177 -48.58 17.78 -20.89
C SER A 177 -48.60 17.05 -19.55
N GLU A 178 -48.78 17.80 -18.46
CA GLU A 178 -48.90 17.23 -17.11
C GLU A 178 -50.11 16.27 -16.99
N GLN A 179 -51.16 16.51 -17.78
CA GLN A 179 -52.35 15.64 -17.84
C GLN A 179 -52.02 14.26 -18.43
N PHE A 180 -51.11 14.19 -19.39
CA PHE A 180 -50.65 12.93 -19.97
C PHE A 180 -49.72 12.18 -19.01
N LEU A 181 -48.83 12.90 -18.32
CA LEU A 181 -47.95 12.31 -17.30
C LEU A 181 -48.76 11.69 -16.16
N THR A 182 -49.74 12.44 -15.64
CA THR A 182 -50.63 11.97 -14.56
C THR A 182 -51.51 10.80 -14.98
N LYS A 183 -52.00 10.76 -16.23
CA LYS A 183 -52.75 9.62 -16.76
C LYS A 183 -51.92 8.33 -16.84
N ASN A 184 -50.62 8.45 -17.09
CA ASN A 184 -49.69 7.32 -17.17
C ASN A 184 -48.95 7.06 -15.85
N GLU A 185 -49.37 7.69 -14.74
CA GLU A 185 -48.75 7.58 -13.41
C GLU A 185 -47.27 8.03 -13.33
N TRP A 186 -46.79 8.72 -14.37
CA TRP A 186 -45.41 9.20 -14.44
C TRP A 186 -45.18 10.45 -13.59
N LYS A 187 -44.04 10.49 -12.92
CA LYS A 187 -43.61 11.60 -12.04
C LYS A 187 -42.42 12.34 -12.62
N ALA A 188 -42.55 13.65 -12.76
CA ALA A 188 -41.43 14.54 -13.04
C ALA A 188 -40.64 14.81 -11.75
N THR A 189 -39.32 14.71 -11.83
CA THR A 189 -38.40 15.10 -10.75
C THR A 189 -37.97 16.56 -10.90
N ASP A 190 -37.43 17.15 -9.84
CA ASP A 190 -37.00 18.57 -9.81
C ASP A 190 -35.94 18.93 -10.87
N LEU A 191 -35.26 17.92 -11.44
CA LEU A 191 -34.29 18.07 -12.53
C LEU A 191 -34.90 17.84 -13.93
N GLY A 192 -36.22 17.69 -14.02
CA GLY A 192 -36.95 17.51 -15.28
C GLY A 192 -36.95 16.07 -15.83
N GLN A 193 -36.51 15.07 -15.06
CA GLN A 193 -36.56 13.66 -15.48
C GLN A 193 -37.93 13.06 -15.16
N ILE A 194 -38.49 12.29 -16.10
CA ILE A 194 -39.74 11.55 -15.92
C ILE A 194 -39.42 10.14 -15.43
N LYS A 195 -40.10 9.68 -14.37
CA LYS A 195 -39.99 8.34 -13.79
C LYS A 195 -41.36 7.66 -13.76
N ASP A 196 -41.38 6.36 -14.02
CA ASP A 196 -42.53 5.46 -13.85
C ASP A 196 -42.55 4.91 -12.40
#